data_AF-A0A1W7AEW0-F1
#
_entry.id   AF-A0A1W7AEW0-F1
#
_cell.length_a   1.000
_cell.length_b   1.000
_cell.length_c   1.000
_cell.angle_alpha   90.00
_cell.angle_beta   90.00
_cell.angle_gamma   90.00
#
_symmetry.space_group_name_H-M   'P 1'
#
loop_
_entity.id
_entity.type
_entity.pdbx_description
1 polymer ?
#
loop_
_entity_poly.entity_id
_entity_poly.type
_entity_poly.pdbx_seq_one_letter_code
_entity_poly.pdbx_strand_id
1 'polypeptide(L)'
;MVNFTDKQFENRLNDNLEELIQGKKAVESPTAFLLGGQPGSGKTSLRSAIFEETQGNVIVIDNDTFKQQHPNFDELVKLYEKDVVKHVTPYSNRMTEAIISRLRVLLQSFKSTIK
;
A
#
# COMPACT_ATOMS: atom_id res chain seq x y z
N MET A 1 3.08 24.40 -0.62
CA MET A 1 1.96 23.64 -1.22
C MET A 1 2.25 22.12 -1.14
N VAL A 2 2.46 21.58 0.06
CA VAL A 2 2.64 20.12 0.29
C VAL A 2 1.30 19.46 0.65
N ASN A 3 0.26 20.26 0.88
CA ASN A 3 -1.02 19.77 1.32
C ASN A 3 -1.82 19.20 0.15
N PHE A 4 -2.64 18.22 0.48
CA PHE A 4 -3.68 17.65 -0.37
C PHE A 4 -4.98 17.64 0.43
N THR A 5 -6.11 17.62 -0.27
CA THR A 5 -7.43 17.52 0.36
C THR A 5 -7.73 16.09 0.75
N ASP A 6 -8.60 15.89 1.74
CA ASP A 6 -9.08 14.54 2.08
C ASP A 6 -9.78 13.87 0.90
N LYS A 7 -10.50 14.61 0.07
CA LYS A 7 -11.11 14.05 -1.15
C LYS A 7 -10.07 13.48 -2.13
N GLN A 8 -8.96 14.19 -2.34
CA GLN A 8 -7.88 13.67 -3.20
C GLN A 8 -7.23 12.42 -2.60
N PHE A 9 -7.06 12.41 -1.27
CA PHE A 9 -6.54 11.24 -0.55
C PHE A 9 -7.47 10.03 -0.67
N GLU A 10 -8.77 10.21 -0.37
CA GLU A 10 -9.78 9.16 -0.41
C GLU A 10 -9.95 8.58 -1.82
N ASN A 11 -9.90 9.41 -2.86
CA ASN A 11 -9.94 8.92 -4.24
C ASN A 11 -8.77 7.96 -4.52
N ARG A 12 -7.53 8.36 -4.18
CA ARG A 12 -6.35 7.51 -4.35
C ARG A 12 -6.40 6.26 -3.48
N LEU A 13 -6.95 6.37 -2.27
CA LEU A 13 -7.13 5.22 -1.39
C LEU A 13 -8.08 4.20 -2.00
N ASN A 14 -9.20 4.63 -2.57
CA ASN A 14 -10.16 3.75 -3.24
C ASN A 14 -9.54 3.07 -4.47
N ASP A 15 -8.87 3.83 -5.34
CA ASP A 15 -8.18 3.29 -6.52
C ASP A 15 -7.16 2.22 -6.12
N ASN A 16 -6.32 2.51 -5.12
CA ASN A 16 -5.33 1.57 -4.61
C ASN A 16 -6.00 0.30 -4.04
N LEU A 17 -7.10 0.45 -3.31
CA LEU A 17 -7.81 -0.70 -2.74
C LEU A 17 -8.40 -1.59 -3.84
N GLU A 18 -9.04 -1.00 -4.87
CA GLU A 18 -9.59 -1.74 -6.00
C GLU A 18 -8.50 -2.55 -6.74
N GLU A 19 -7.34 -1.92 -7.01
CA GLU A 19 -6.20 -2.59 -7.65
C GLU A 19 -5.64 -3.71 -6.77
N LEU A 20 -5.40 -3.44 -5.48
CA LEU A 20 -4.76 -4.39 -4.58
C LEU A 20 -5.63 -5.64 -4.33
N ILE A 21 -6.95 -5.50 -4.27
CA ILE A 21 -7.85 -6.64 -4.03
C ILE A 21 -8.19 -7.41 -5.31
N GLN A 22 -7.83 -6.90 -6.49
CA GLN A 22 -8.17 -7.54 -7.74
C GLN A 22 -7.59 -8.97 -7.82
N GLY A 23 -8.48 -9.94 -8.02
CA GLY A 23 -8.14 -11.36 -8.07
C GLY A 23 -7.67 -11.96 -6.74
N LYS A 24 -7.83 -11.25 -5.61
CA LYS A 24 -7.52 -11.75 -4.27
C LYS A 24 -8.79 -12.13 -3.53
N LYS A 25 -8.66 -13.08 -2.60
CA LYS A 25 -9.76 -13.59 -1.79
C LYS A 25 -9.40 -13.53 -0.32
N ALA A 26 -10.36 -13.08 0.50
CA ALA A 26 -10.25 -13.20 1.94
C ALA A 26 -10.18 -14.68 2.34
N VAL A 27 -9.43 -14.97 3.41
CA VAL A 27 -9.27 -16.31 3.98
C VAL A 27 -9.60 -16.29 5.47
N GLU A 28 -9.97 -17.46 6.02
CA GLU A 28 -10.35 -17.58 7.43
C GLU A 28 -9.21 -17.22 8.40
N SER A 29 -7.98 -17.56 8.05
CA SER A 29 -6.80 -17.31 8.87
C SER A 29 -5.77 -16.52 8.06
N PRO A 30 -5.92 -15.19 7.94
CA PRO A 30 -5.00 -14.38 7.16
C PRO A 30 -3.62 -14.32 7.82
N THR A 31 -2.57 -14.41 7.01
CA THR A 31 -1.18 -14.29 7.43
C THR A 31 -0.58 -12.99 6.89
N ALA A 32 0.19 -12.29 7.72
CA ALA A 32 0.93 -11.11 7.32
C ALA A 32 2.44 -11.40 7.34
N PHE A 33 3.13 -11.08 6.25
CA PHE A 33 4.57 -11.25 6.12
C PHE A 33 5.25 -9.89 6.16
N LEU A 34 6.06 -9.62 7.20
CA LEU A 34 6.84 -8.39 7.30
C LEU A 34 8.24 -8.62 6.73
N LEU A 35 8.58 -7.90 5.66
CA LEU A 35 9.88 -8.04 4.99
C LEU A 35 10.89 -7.01 5.52
N GLY A 36 11.98 -7.49 6.13
CA GLY A 36 13.12 -6.68 6.56
C GLY A 36 14.39 -6.98 5.76
N GLY A 37 15.32 -6.03 5.74
CA GLY A 37 16.66 -6.19 5.15
C GLY A 37 17.21 -4.89 4.56
N GLN A 38 18.52 -4.81 4.35
CA GLN A 38 19.18 -3.66 3.72
C GLN A 38 18.74 -3.47 2.25
N PRO A 39 18.87 -2.27 1.67
CA PRO A 39 18.75 -2.09 0.22
C PRO A 39 19.67 -3.07 -0.54
N GLY A 40 19.18 -3.68 -1.60
CA GLY A 40 19.92 -4.70 -2.36
C GLY A 40 19.97 -6.10 -1.75
N SER A 41 19.37 -6.35 -0.58
CA SER A 41 19.38 -7.67 0.10
C SER A 41 18.56 -8.78 -0.58
N GLY A 42 17.94 -8.52 -1.74
CA GLY A 42 17.13 -9.51 -2.45
C GLY A 42 15.69 -9.70 -1.91
N LYS A 43 15.09 -8.69 -1.27
CA LYS A 43 13.68 -8.76 -0.80
C LYS A 43 12.68 -9.14 -1.89
N THR A 44 12.97 -8.85 -3.16
CA THR A 44 12.16 -9.29 -4.30
C THR A 44 12.04 -10.81 -4.39
N SER A 45 13.11 -11.56 -4.08
CA SER A 45 13.06 -13.03 -4.06
C SER A 45 12.14 -13.56 -2.96
N LEU A 46 12.09 -12.90 -1.80
CA LEU A 46 11.13 -13.23 -0.74
C LEU A 46 9.68 -12.97 -1.20
N ARG A 47 9.44 -11.89 -1.95
CA ARG A 47 8.12 -11.63 -2.54
C ARG A 47 7.70 -12.77 -3.48
N SER A 48 8.60 -13.26 -4.33
CA SER A 48 8.32 -14.39 -5.22
C SER A 48 8.00 -15.67 -4.43
N ALA A 49 8.79 -16.00 -3.41
CA ALA A 49 8.55 -17.18 -2.58
C ALA A 49 7.18 -17.11 -1.87
N ILE A 50 6.82 -15.96 -1.29
CA ILE A 50 5.51 -15.76 -0.65
C ILE A 50 4.38 -15.84 -1.68
N PHE A 51 4.58 -15.29 -2.88
CA PHE A 51 3.59 -15.37 -3.94
C PHE A 51 3.33 -16.83 -4.35
N GLU A 52 4.38 -17.64 -4.48
CA GLU A 52 4.26 -19.08 -4.75
C GLU A 52 3.58 -19.83 -3.61
N GLU A 53 4.00 -19.59 -2.36
CA GLU A 53 3.42 -20.22 -1.15
C GLU A 53 1.93 -19.92 -1.00
N THR A 54 1.52 -18.69 -1.32
CA THR A 54 0.12 -18.24 -1.23
C THR A 54 -0.68 -18.49 -2.52
N GLN A 55 -0.08 -19.15 -3.51
CA GLN A 55 -0.69 -19.40 -4.83
C GLN A 55 -1.24 -18.11 -5.49
N GLY A 56 -0.52 -17.00 -5.29
CA GLY A 56 -0.89 -15.68 -5.77
C GLY A 56 -1.97 -14.96 -4.96
N ASN A 57 -2.50 -15.57 -3.89
CA ASN A 57 -3.47 -14.94 -2.99
C ASN A 57 -2.80 -14.11 -1.88
N VAL A 58 -1.97 -13.16 -2.29
CA VAL A 58 -1.28 -12.23 -1.39
C VAL A 58 -1.37 -10.80 -1.93
N ILE A 59 -1.50 -9.83 -1.03
CA ILE A 59 -1.44 -8.40 -1.32
C ILE A 59 -0.07 -7.89 -0.89
N VAL A 60 0.65 -7.23 -1.81
CA VAL A 60 1.93 -6.59 -1.51
C VAL A 60 1.66 -5.10 -1.27
N ILE A 61 2.00 -4.63 -0.07
CA ILE A 61 1.92 -3.21 0.29
C ILE A 61 3.35 -2.67 0.36
N ASP A 62 3.66 -1.71 -0.50
CA ASP A 62 5.00 -1.10 -0.59
C ASP A 62 4.87 0.42 -0.45
N ASN A 63 5.44 1.02 0.59
CA ASN A 63 5.32 2.45 0.84
C ASN A 63 5.90 3.31 -0.30
N ASP A 64 6.94 2.82 -0.98
CA ASP A 64 7.61 3.58 -2.04
C ASP A 64 6.71 3.78 -3.27
N THR A 65 5.82 2.84 -3.58
CA THR A 65 4.91 2.94 -4.73
C THR A 65 3.90 4.08 -4.57
N PHE A 66 3.54 4.42 -3.33
CA PHE A 66 2.57 5.49 -3.06
C PHE A 66 3.18 6.89 -3.09
N LYS A 67 4.51 7.05 -2.97
CA LYS A 67 5.14 8.39 -2.92
C LYS A 67 4.81 9.24 -4.16
N GLN A 68 4.84 8.62 -5.34
CA GLN A 68 4.58 9.30 -6.61
C GLN A 68 3.09 9.57 -6.86
N GLN A 69 2.20 8.95 -6.07
CA GLN A 69 0.75 9.17 -6.17
C GLN A 69 0.29 10.44 -5.45
N HIS A 70 1.20 11.19 -4.81
CA HIS A 70 0.85 12.46 -4.19
C HIS A 70 0.13 13.36 -5.22
N PRO A 71 -1.01 13.99 -4.88
CA PRO A 71 -1.82 14.71 -5.87
C PRO A 71 -1.10 15.82 -6.62
N ASN A 72 -0.08 16.43 -6.01
CA ASN A 72 0.76 17.48 -6.59
C ASN A 72 2.22 17.01 -6.82
N PHE A 73 2.44 15.71 -7.10
CA PHE A 73 3.79 15.15 -7.17
C PHE A 73 4.68 15.90 -8.16
N ASP A 74 4.17 16.17 -9.36
CA ASP A 74 4.92 16.84 -10.43
C ASP A 74 5.33 18.27 -10.05
N GLU A 75 4.45 19.01 -9.38
CA GLU A 75 4.76 20.34 -8.86
C GLU A 75 5.82 20.29 -7.75
N LEU A 76 5.73 19.29 -6.86
CA LEU A 76 6.70 19.08 -5.80
C LEU A 76 8.08 18.66 -6.35
N VAL A 77 8.13 17.85 -7.41
CA VAL A 77 9.38 17.52 -8.11
C VAL A 77 10.00 18.78 -8.71
N LYS A 78 9.22 19.66 -9.33
CA LYS A 78 9.75 20.93 -9.88
C LYS A 78 10.29 21.86 -8.80
N LEU A 79 9.68 21.86 -7.61
CA LEU A 79 10.03 22.76 -6.51
C LEU A 79 11.22 22.25 -5.68
N TYR A 80 11.31 20.94 -5.47
CA TYR A 80 12.27 20.33 -4.54
C TYR A 80 13.28 19.40 -5.22
N GLU A 81 13.09 19.06 -6.48
CA GLU A 81 13.96 18.16 -7.25
C GLU A 81 14.26 16.86 -6.50
N LYS A 82 15.54 16.62 -6.18
CA LYS A 82 16.01 15.44 -5.45
C LYS A 82 15.47 15.36 -4.02
N ASP A 83 15.11 16.50 -3.44
CA ASP A 83 14.55 16.61 -2.10
C ASP A 83 13.04 16.33 -2.08
N VAL A 84 12.38 15.99 -3.19
CA VAL A 84 10.93 15.72 -3.20
C VAL A 84 10.52 14.61 -2.21
N VAL A 85 11.39 13.62 -1.99
CA VAL A 85 11.10 12.42 -1.18
C VAL A 85 10.64 12.79 0.24
N LYS A 86 11.34 13.73 0.91
CA LYS A 86 10.96 14.16 2.28
C LYS A 86 9.59 14.83 2.33
N HIS A 87 9.15 15.45 1.24
CA HIS A 87 7.87 16.15 1.16
C HIS A 87 6.69 15.21 0.89
N VAL A 88 6.90 14.11 0.19
CA VAL A 88 5.83 13.14 -0.16
C VAL A 88 5.75 11.96 0.79
N THR A 89 6.78 11.73 1.61
CA THR A 89 6.81 10.63 2.60
C THR A 89 5.66 10.69 3.61
N PRO A 90 5.23 11.86 4.14
CA PRO A 90 4.05 11.91 5.01
C PRO A 90 2.77 11.40 4.33
N TYR A 91 2.59 11.67 3.04
CA TYR A 91 1.47 11.17 2.25
C TYR A 91 1.54 9.65 2.07
N SER A 92 2.70 9.11 1.65
CA SER A 92 2.84 7.66 1.46
C SER A 92 2.65 6.89 2.77
N ASN A 93 3.15 7.42 3.89
CA ASN A 93 2.93 6.84 5.21
C ASN A 93 1.43 6.80 5.56
N ARG A 94 0.71 7.92 5.39
CA ARG A 94 -0.74 7.96 5.62
C ARG A 94 -1.48 6.95 4.72
N MET A 95 -1.08 6.84 3.46
CA MET A 95 -1.67 5.89 2.51
C MET A 95 -1.42 4.43 2.91
N THR A 96 -0.18 4.07 3.27
CA THR A 96 0.18 2.72 3.73
C THR A 96 -0.66 2.32 4.94
N GLU A 97 -0.75 3.17 5.96
CA GLU A 97 -1.52 2.87 7.17
C GLU A 97 -3.02 2.75 6.89
N ALA A 98 -3.57 3.63 6.04
CA ALA A 98 -4.97 3.57 5.65
C ALA A 98 -5.32 2.27 4.90
N ILE A 99 -4.47 1.83 3.97
CA ILE A 99 -4.63 0.57 3.24
C ILE A 99 -4.58 -0.61 4.21
N ILE A 100 -3.58 -0.68 5.10
CA ILE A 100 -3.44 -1.75 6.10
C ILE A 100 -4.70 -1.80 6.98
N SER A 101 -5.14 -0.65 7.50
CA SER A 101 -6.34 -0.53 8.33
C SER A 101 -7.58 -1.04 7.59
N ARG A 102 -7.77 -0.64 6.33
CA ARG A 102 -8.96 -1.00 5.57
C ARG A 102 -8.99 -2.47 5.19
N LEU A 103 -7.87 -3.04 4.76
CA LEU A 103 -7.75 -4.47 4.48
C LEU A 103 -7.98 -5.30 5.74
N ARG A 104 -7.48 -4.86 6.91
CA ARG A 104 -7.75 -5.52 8.19
C ARG A 104 -9.24 -5.57 8.52
N VAL A 105 -9.96 -4.46 8.36
CA VAL A 105 -11.41 -4.40 8.61
C VAL A 105 -12.16 -5.31 7.65
N LEU A 106 -11.86 -5.25 6.34
CA LEU A 106 -12.50 -6.11 5.35
C LEU A 106 -12.36 -7.59 5.72
N LEU A 107 -11.14 -8.04 6.07
CA LEU A 107 -10.88 -9.42 6.49
C LEU A 107 -11.63 -9.84 7.76
N GLN A 108 -11.92 -8.91 8.68
CA GLN A 108 -12.71 -9.18 9.88
C GLN A 108 -14.21 -9.23 9.59
N SER A 109 -14.73 -8.35 8.73
CA SER A 109 -16.17 -8.32 8.37
C SER A 109 -16.64 -9.57 7.63
N PHE A 110 -15.76 -10.22 6.84
CA PHE A 110 -16.07 -11.52 6.22
C PHE A 110 -16.28 -12.63 7.25
N LYS A 111 -15.61 -12.59 8.41
CA LYS A 111 -15.82 -13.56 9.50
C LYS A 111 -17.18 -13.41 10.18
N SER A 112 -17.77 -12.22 10.15
CA SER A 112 -19.04 -11.91 10.84
C SER A 112 -20.28 -12.19 9.99
N THR A 113 -20.13 -12.48 8.70
CA THR A 113 -21.24 -12.63 7.74
C THR A 113 -21.69 -14.08 7.56
N ILE A 114 -21.04 -15.04 8.23
CA ILE A 114 -21.51 -16.43 8.30
C ILE A 114 -22.15 -16.64 9.68
N LYS A 115 -23.47 -16.51 9.74
CA LYS A 115 -24.33 -17.03 10.82
C LYS A 115 -25.32 -18.00 10.22
#